data_AF-A0A948TJT0-F1
#
_entry.id   AF-A0A948TJT0-F1
#
_cell.length_a   1.000
_cell.length_b   1.000
_cell.length_c   1.000
_cell.angle_alpha   90.00
_cell.angle_beta   90.00
_cell.angle_gamma   90.00
#
_symmetry.space_group_name_H-M   'P 1'
#
loop_
_entity.id
_entity.type
_entity.pdbx_description
1 polymer ?
#
loop_
_entity_poly.entity_id
_entity_poly.type
_entity_poly.pdbx_seq_one_letter_code
_entity_poly.pdbx_strand_id
1 'polypeptide(L)'
;MSKKEDQLKRENALKDMNEFLVMYATRHLNNQAANNHHIAEKIYALIKDGDLTKLDELFKDGGIARKENYTDIAKGFVIDFYGPQSDEETAAMTKSLVHDAINYLGQHLHDLDEWQR
;
A
#
# COMPACT_ATOMS: atom_id res chain seq x y z
N MET A 1 -19.62 -1.53 -16.18
CA MET A 1 -18.95 -2.65 -15.49
C MET A 1 -19.94 -3.31 -14.56
N SER A 2 -19.81 -4.61 -14.32
CA SER A 2 -20.62 -5.31 -13.31
C SER A 2 -20.04 -5.10 -11.92
N LYS A 3 -20.87 -5.17 -10.88
CA LYS A 3 -20.41 -5.03 -9.48
C LYS A 3 -19.26 -5.98 -9.11
N LYS A 4 -19.21 -7.17 -9.73
CA LYS A 4 -18.13 -8.14 -9.52
C LYS A 4 -16.81 -7.69 -10.15
N GLU A 5 -16.86 -7.12 -11.35
CA GLU A 5 -15.66 -6.59 -12.03
C GLU A 5 -15.09 -5.40 -11.28
N ASP A 6 -15.96 -4.55 -10.74
CA ASP A 6 -15.56 -3.38 -9.94
C ASP A 6 -14.86 -3.82 -8.64
N GLN A 7 -15.44 -4.81 -7.94
CA GLN A 7 -14.85 -5.37 -6.74
C GLN A 7 -13.47 -6.00 -7.02
N LEU A 8 -13.35 -6.77 -8.11
CA LEU A 8 -12.09 -7.41 -8.50
C LEU A 8 -11.00 -6.37 -8.83
N LYS A 9 -11.34 -5.32 -9.57
CA LYS A 9 -10.40 -4.24 -9.89
C LYS A 9 -9.91 -3.51 -8.64
N ARG A 10 -10.83 -3.26 -7.70
CA ARG A 10 -10.48 -2.64 -6.43
C ARG A 10 -9.57 -3.53 -5.61
N GLU A 11 -9.90 -4.82 -5.48
CA GLU A 11 -9.06 -5.79 -4.76
C GLU A 11 -7.67 -5.92 -5.37
N ASN A 12 -7.57 -5.97 -6.71
CA ASN A 12 -6.29 -5.93 -7.41
C ASN A 12 -5.48 -4.67 -7.09
N ALA A 13 -6.12 -3.50 -7.02
CA ALA A 13 -5.44 -2.27 -6.64
C ALA A 13 -4.91 -2.32 -5.20
N LEU A 14 -5.68 -2.87 -4.25
CA LEU A 14 -5.22 -3.06 -2.88
C LEU A 14 -4.02 -4.01 -2.81
N LYS A 15 -4.06 -5.08 -3.60
CA LYS A 15 -2.95 -6.02 -3.74
C LYS A 15 -1.71 -5.33 -4.31
N ASP A 16 -1.84 -4.62 -5.43
CA ASP A 16 -0.74 -3.92 -6.09
C ASP A 16 -0.08 -2.89 -5.15
N MET A 17 -0.88 -2.11 -4.42
CA MET A 17 -0.37 -1.15 -3.43
C MET A 17 0.52 -1.82 -2.37
N ASN A 18 0.08 -2.97 -1.85
CA ASN A 18 0.79 -3.67 -0.79
C ASN A 18 2.00 -4.44 -1.32
N GLU A 19 1.90 -5.07 -2.50
CA GLU A 19 3.04 -5.70 -3.17
C GLU A 19 4.15 -4.66 -3.45
N PHE A 20 3.79 -3.49 -4.00
CA PHE A 20 4.76 -2.42 -4.23
C PHE A 20 5.44 -1.94 -2.94
N LEU A 21 4.68 -1.75 -1.86
CA LEU A 21 5.23 -1.32 -0.58
C LEU A 21 6.20 -2.37 0.00
N VAL A 22 5.81 -3.65 -0.05
CA VAL A 22 6.64 -4.77 0.43
C VAL A 22 7.89 -4.96 -0.44
N MET A 23 7.78 -4.83 -1.77
CA MET A 23 8.93 -4.79 -2.69
C MET A 23 9.88 -3.65 -2.37
N TYR A 24 9.33 -2.44 -2.22
CA TYR A 24 10.10 -1.25 -1.93
C TYR A 24 10.88 -1.43 -0.63
N ALA A 25 10.19 -1.89 0.41
CA ALA A 25 10.79 -2.17 1.70
C ALA A 25 11.91 -3.20 1.60
N THR A 26 11.72 -4.25 0.82
CA THR A 26 12.73 -5.30 0.65
C THR A 26 13.97 -4.77 -0.04
N ARG A 27 13.81 -3.98 -1.09
CA ARG A 27 14.94 -3.36 -1.80
C ARG A 27 15.69 -2.37 -0.91
N HIS A 28 14.97 -1.53 -0.16
CA HIS A 28 15.57 -0.51 0.69
C HIS A 28 16.19 -1.07 1.98
N LEU A 29 15.61 -2.14 2.54
CA LEU A 29 16.06 -2.77 3.77
C LEU A 29 17.03 -3.94 3.53
N ASN A 30 17.20 -4.41 2.29
CA ASN A 30 18.15 -5.48 1.90
C ASN A 30 19.61 -5.16 2.26
N ASN A 31 19.98 -3.89 2.39
CA ASN A 31 21.30 -3.50 2.88
C ASN A 31 21.45 -3.62 4.41
N GLN A 32 20.38 -3.95 5.15
CA GLN A 32 20.34 -3.92 6.62
C GLN A 32 19.88 -5.23 7.30
N ALA A 33 19.36 -6.23 6.59
CA ALA A 33 18.87 -7.44 7.26
C ALA A 33 19.17 -8.72 6.48
N ALA A 34 20.03 -9.56 7.05
CA ALA A 34 20.22 -10.95 6.67
C ALA A 34 18.99 -11.85 7.01
N ASN A 35 17.80 -11.27 7.17
CA ASN A 35 16.55 -11.96 7.55
C ASN A 35 15.34 -11.21 6.97
N ASN A 36 15.12 -11.36 5.66
CA ASN A 36 13.93 -10.87 4.91
C ASN A 36 12.64 -11.64 5.24
N HIS A 37 12.55 -12.22 6.42
CA HIS A 37 11.34 -12.89 6.85
C HIS A 37 10.48 -11.83 7.55
N HIS A 38 9.19 -11.83 7.27
CA HIS A 38 8.18 -11.00 7.96
C HIS A 38 8.28 -9.49 7.63
N ILE A 39 8.54 -9.12 6.36
CA ILE A 39 8.57 -7.71 5.95
C ILE A 39 7.16 -7.13 5.93
N ALA A 40 6.19 -7.88 5.42
CA ALA A 40 4.78 -7.49 5.43
C ALA A 40 4.28 -7.27 6.86
N GLU A 41 4.61 -8.17 7.79
CA GLU A 41 4.26 -8.04 9.21
C GLU A 41 4.86 -6.79 9.86
N LYS A 42 6.14 -6.49 9.58
CA LYS A 42 6.82 -5.28 10.11
C LYS A 42 6.16 -4.01 9.61
N ILE A 43 5.86 -3.93 8.31
CA ILE A 43 5.16 -2.78 7.72
C ILE A 43 3.80 -2.63 8.38
N TYR A 44 3.01 -3.71 8.45
CA TYR A 44 1.68 -3.67 9.04
C TYR A 44 1.70 -3.23 10.50
N ALA A 45 2.61 -3.78 11.31
CA ALA A 45 2.74 -3.40 12.71
C ALA A 45 3.02 -1.90 12.92
N LEU A 46 3.72 -1.26 11.97
CA LEU A 46 3.97 0.18 11.98
C LEU A 46 2.71 0.98 11.63
N ILE A 47 2.02 0.60 10.54
CA ILE A 47 0.98 1.44 9.92
C ILE A 47 -0.46 1.06 10.27
N LYS A 48 -0.70 -0.05 10.97
CA LYS A 48 -2.05 -0.55 11.30
C LYS A 48 -2.97 0.47 11.98
N ASP A 49 -2.39 1.44 12.70
CA ASP A 49 -3.15 2.49 13.38
C ASP A 49 -3.50 3.67 12.44
N GLY A 50 -3.19 3.55 11.14
CA GLY A 50 -3.45 4.56 10.11
C GLY A 50 -2.38 5.64 9.99
N ASP A 51 -1.32 5.60 10.80
CA ASP A 51 -0.20 6.54 10.74
C ASP A 51 0.88 6.06 9.76
N LEU A 52 0.75 6.50 8.51
CA LEU A 52 1.72 6.21 7.46
C LEU A 52 3.03 7.00 7.59
N THR A 53 3.12 8.00 8.47
CA THR A 53 4.37 8.78 8.64
C THR A 53 5.49 7.93 9.22
N LYS A 54 5.14 6.83 9.91
CA LYS A 54 6.08 5.80 10.37
C LYS A 54 6.83 5.09 9.25
N LEU A 55 6.31 5.10 8.01
CA LEU A 55 7.07 4.62 6.84
C LEU A 55 8.26 5.53 6.54
N ASP A 56 8.10 6.85 6.73
CA ASP A 56 9.18 7.81 6.55
C ASP A 56 10.32 7.53 7.56
N GLU A 57 9.99 7.13 8.78
CA GLU A 57 10.98 6.74 9.81
C GLU A 57 11.66 5.42 9.47
N LEU A 58 10.91 4.44 8.96
CA LEU A 58 11.42 3.13 8.56
C LEU A 58 12.43 3.23 7.42
N PHE A 59 12.07 3.97 6.36
CA PHE A 59 12.90 4.04 5.14
C PHE A 59 13.88 5.21 5.14
N LYS A 60 13.67 6.23 5.99
CA LYS A 60 14.47 7.46 6.03
C LYS A 60 14.61 8.10 4.65
N ASP A 61 13.54 8.04 3.87
CA ASP A 61 13.48 8.39 2.45
C ASP A 61 12.79 9.74 2.21
N GLY A 62 12.51 10.52 3.27
CA GLY A 62 11.75 11.77 3.15
C GLY A 62 10.26 11.57 2.82
N GLY A 63 9.76 10.34 2.98
CA GLY A 63 8.37 9.96 2.76
C GLY A 63 8.03 9.57 1.33
N ILE A 64 9.03 9.17 0.54
CA ILE A 64 8.86 8.62 -0.82
C ILE A 64 7.95 7.39 -0.77
N ALA A 65 8.20 6.44 0.13
CA ALA A 65 7.38 5.24 0.26
C ALA A 65 5.89 5.56 0.54
N ARG A 66 5.62 6.49 1.47
CA ARG A 66 4.24 6.89 1.80
C ARG A 66 3.57 7.61 0.62
N LYS A 67 4.27 8.58 0.01
CA LYS A 67 3.69 9.47 -1.00
C LYS A 67 3.62 8.75 -2.35
N GLU A 68 4.77 8.45 -2.93
CA GLU A 68 4.88 7.96 -4.31
C GLU A 68 4.49 6.48 -4.43
N ASN A 69 4.84 5.65 -3.45
CA ASN A 69 4.64 4.19 -3.56
C ASN A 69 3.38 3.67 -2.89
N TYR A 70 2.57 4.55 -2.29
CA TYR A 70 1.34 4.13 -1.61
C TYR A 70 0.18 5.09 -1.91
N THR A 71 0.33 6.36 -1.54
CA THR A 71 -0.75 7.35 -1.72
C THR A 71 -1.01 7.69 -3.19
N ASP A 72 0.05 7.83 -3.99
CA ASP A 72 -0.07 8.17 -5.41
C ASP A 72 -0.60 6.99 -6.24
N ILE A 73 -0.27 5.75 -5.88
CA ILE A 73 -0.89 4.56 -6.48
C ILE A 73 -2.40 4.55 -6.22
N ALA A 74 -2.80 4.82 -4.97
CA ALA A 74 -4.21 4.91 -4.61
C ALA A 74 -4.92 6.03 -5.38
N LYS A 75 -4.29 7.20 -5.49
CA LYS A 75 -4.84 8.34 -6.23
C LYS A 75 -4.96 8.04 -7.72
N GLY A 76 -3.95 7.42 -8.33
CA GLY A 76 -3.97 6.99 -9.73
C GLY A 76 -5.13 6.06 -10.00
N PHE A 77 -5.32 5.03 -9.16
CA PHE A 77 -6.48 4.14 -9.27
C PHE A 77 -7.80 4.91 -9.14
N VAL A 78 -7.92 5.84 -8.19
CA VAL A 78 -9.16 6.62 -8.02
C VAL A 78 -9.51 7.39 -9.29
N ILE A 79 -8.53 8.07 -9.88
CA ILE A 79 -8.72 8.87 -11.10
C ILE A 79 -9.07 7.96 -12.29
N ASP A 80 -8.32 6.87 -12.47
CA ASP A 80 -8.51 5.97 -13.61
C ASP A 80 -9.84 5.21 -13.53
N PHE A 81 -10.28 4.86 -12.32
CA PHE A 81 -11.46 4.02 -12.10
C PHE A 81 -12.75 4.83 -11.97
N TYR A 82 -12.73 5.94 -11.21
CA TYR A 82 -13.92 6.78 -10.97
C TYR A 82 -14.00 8.00 -11.89
N GLY A 83 -12.97 8.25 -12.70
CA GLY A 83 -12.87 9.42 -13.56
C GLY A 83 -12.56 10.71 -12.79
N PRO A 84 -12.56 11.88 -13.48
CA PRO A 84 -12.30 13.16 -12.86
C PRO A 84 -13.35 13.47 -11.79
N GLN A 85 -12.88 13.73 -10.57
CA GLN A 85 -13.69 14.19 -9.43
C GLN A 85 -13.16 15.57 -8.99
N SER A 86 -13.82 16.20 -8.02
CA SER A 86 -13.20 17.32 -7.32
C SER A 86 -11.93 16.86 -6.58
N ASP A 87 -11.03 17.81 -6.27
CA ASP A 87 -9.82 17.51 -5.49
C ASP A 87 -10.16 16.94 -4.11
N GLU A 88 -11.24 17.43 -3.50
CA GLU A 88 -11.75 17.02 -2.19
C GLU A 88 -12.28 15.58 -2.21
N GLU A 89 -13.08 15.23 -3.22
CA GLU A 89 -13.58 13.87 -3.42
C GLU A 89 -12.45 12.89 -3.72
N THR A 90 -11.51 13.29 -4.59
CA THR A 90 -10.33 12.49 -4.92
C THR A 90 -9.50 12.21 -3.67
N ALA A 91 -9.27 13.23 -2.82
CA ALA A 91 -8.54 13.07 -1.57
C ALA A 91 -9.26 12.15 -0.58
N ALA A 92 -10.58 12.28 -0.45
CA ALA A 92 -11.38 11.43 0.43
C ALA A 92 -11.38 9.96 -0.03
N MET A 93 -11.57 9.71 -1.32
CA MET A 93 -11.52 8.37 -1.91
C MET A 93 -10.13 7.74 -1.81
N THR A 94 -9.07 8.53 -2.05
CA THR A 94 -7.68 8.08 -1.90
C THR A 94 -7.41 7.65 -0.45
N LYS A 95 -7.83 8.47 0.53
CA LYS A 95 -7.68 8.13 1.95
C LYS A 95 -8.43 6.85 2.33
N SER A 96 -9.63 6.67 1.80
CA SER A 96 -10.43 5.46 2.00
C SER A 96 -9.73 4.22 1.42
N LEU A 97 -9.21 4.32 0.19
CA LEU A 97 -8.51 3.21 -0.46
C LEU A 97 -7.21 2.84 0.27
N VAL A 98 -6.48 3.84 0.77
CA VAL A 98 -5.29 3.64 1.61
C VAL A 98 -5.63 2.92 2.91
N HIS A 99 -6.74 3.27 3.57
CA HIS A 99 -7.18 2.56 4.77
C HIS A 99 -7.53 1.09 4.45
N ASP A 100 -8.19 0.85 3.33
CA ASP A 100 -8.52 -0.50 2.90
C ASP A 100 -7.30 -1.31 2.47
N ALA A 101 -6.27 -0.66 1.93
CA ALA A 101 -5.00 -1.30 1.61
C ALA A 101 -4.27 -1.75 2.90
N ILE A 102 -4.29 -0.95 3.97
CA ILE A 102 -3.75 -1.35 5.28
C ILE A 102 -4.51 -2.56 5.84
N ASN A 103 -5.84 -2.56 5.71
CA ASN A 103 -6.67 -3.68 6.15
C ASN A 103 -6.38 -4.96 5.34
N TYR A 104 -6.25 -4.83 4.02
CA TYR A 104 -5.84 -5.92 3.13
C TYR A 104 -4.47 -6.47 3.53
N LEU A 105 -3.47 -5.60 3.76
CA LEU A 105 -2.15 -6.01 4.20
C LEU A 105 -2.23 -6.89 5.46
N GLY A 106 -2.98 -6.47 6.47
CA GLY A 106 -3.16 -7.24 7.71
C GLY A 106 -3.82 -8.62 7.53
N GLN A 107 -4.62 -8.80 6.49
CA GLN A 107 -5.28 -10.08 6.18
C GLN A 107 -4.42 -11.00 5.30
N HIS A 108 -3.42 -10.43 4.59
CA HIS A 108 -2.62 -11.11 3.58
C HIS A 108 -1.12 -11.11 3.90
N LEU A 109 -0.74 -10.99 5.17
CA LEU A 109 0.66 -10.91 5.61
C LEU A 109 1.50 -12.08 5.08
N HIS A 110 0.98 -13.31 5.20
CA HIS A 110 1.66 -14.51 4.75
C HIS A 110 1.85 -14.53 3.22
N ASP A 111 0.79 -14.25 2.47
CA ASP A 111 0.83 -14.24 0.99
C ASP A 111 1.86 -13.24 0.47
N LEU A 112 1.93 -12.05 1.09
CA LEU A 112 2.83 -10.97 0.70
C LEU A 112 4.29 -11.24 1.10
N ASP A 113 4.54 -11.96 2.19
CA ASP A 113 5.88 -12.40 2.57
C ASP A 113 6.36 -13.59 1.72
N GLU A 114 5.47 -14.51 1.32
CA GLU A 114 5.84 -15.66 0.46
C GLU A 114 6.11 -15.26 -0.98
N TRP A 115 5.45 -14.23 -1.49
CA TRP A 115 5.70 -13.69 -2.83
C TRP A 115 7.14 -13.20 -3.04
N GLN A 116 7.90 -13.00 -1.95
CA GLN A 116 9.30 -12.55 -1.99
C GLN A 116 10.33 -13.67 -2.13
N ARG A 117 9.92 -14.94 -2.04
CA ARG A 117 10.82 -16.10 -2.05
C ARG A 117 11.20 -16.57 -3.45
#